data_AF-A0A7X9DZZ9-F1
#
_entry.id   AF-A0A7X9DZZ9-F1
#
_cell.length_a   1.000
_cell.length_b   1.000
_cell.length_c   1.000
_cell.angle_alpha   90.00
_cell.angle_beta   90.00
_cell.angle_gamma   90.00
#
_symmetry.space_group_name_H-M   'P 1'
#
loop_
_entity.id
_entity.type
_entity.pdbx_description
1 polymer ?
#
loop_
_entity_poly.entity_id
_entity_poly.type
_entity_poly.pdbx_seq_one_letter_code
_entity_poly.pdbx_strand_id
1 'polypeptide(L)'
;IITITENFDTDPKWEGVNNRVECSDCPTVTQNFGWAPTNKTGFGPGEIGGIIWKSTTPAFYAMPIGQPLNFKNRFSASGRLAVIDPLKDGAGFYIGFFNSERQGWRVWSSCGFRIGEMKNGSARFYIDYKTGKANGANLFPDTEIKGDGSVNFWKLEYDPDACVADNPWPDPRLPKYFQNKKDNVPTQDILDQFIKDEPSMTFEKLEELLLKARDLGLVDDWYRKGLWHLWTLERHPEEIKGKITFTFNNESVSYYLLPGHQEIPTFMNRFGVYNWQMYTGSLEFYLSDLVINDKKVDLSRDPYWQGLNNSITFVEKDFHSRHNFGYTQTNWAGKTPGEIGGRFWGTEVIDPLHGYYAADIGEFTLEDPIKFSGNICFPEGAVDGRMLIGYFNKELKMAPIEGEYKGNPPNNFLGLEVMDQTKNGYNLALVVSPRQDISEEKRGPVIIPDRITRQFTFEYDPAAGKFGRVTVQFDNETFSYDLKEEQRKAGSKFNRFGLVNPRKGGKYVDVYFDDIT
;
A
#
# COMPACT_ATOMS: atom_id res chain seq x y z
N ILE A 1 -32.86 -24.52 4.59
CA ILE A 1 -31.77 -23.60 4.99
C ILE A 1 -31.58 -23.79 6.48
N ILE A 2 -30.39 -24.23 6.90
CA ILE A 2 -30.01 -24.24 8.32
C ILE A 2 -29.52 -22.83 8.64
N THR A 3 -29.97 -22.26 9.75
CA THR A 3 -29.56 -20.93 10.21
C THR A 3 -28.76 -21.08 11.49
N ILE A 4 -27.58 -20.49 11.52
CA ILE A 4 -26.67 -20.47 12.68
C ILE A 4 -26.40 -19.00 12.96
N THR A 5 -26.62 -18.54 14.18
CA THR A 5 -26.31 -17.17 14.58
C THR A 5 -25.22 -17.19 15.65
N GLU A 6 -24.16 -16.45 15.41
CA GLU A 6 -23.04 -16.25 16.32
C GLU A 6 -22.91 -14.76 16.63
N ASN A 7 -23.23 -14.40 17.88
CA ASN A 7 -23.10 -13.04 18.42
C ASN A 7 -21.76 -12.81 19.15
N PHE A 8 -20.92 -13.85 19.22
CA PHE A 8 -19.60 -13.83 19.83
C PHE A 8 -19.53 -13.30 21.28
N ASP A 9 -20.61 -13.39 22.06
CA ASP A 9 -20.57 -13.10 23.51
C ASP A 9 -19.57 -14.02 24.24
N THR A 10 -19.31 -15.20 23.66
CA THR A 10 -18.27 -16.14 24.10
C THR A 10 -17.50 -16.69 22.90
N ASP A 11 -16.28 -17.17 23.15
CA ASP A 11 -15.46 -17.81 22.11
C ASP A 11 -16.20 -19.04 21.55
N PRO A 12 -16.53 -19.06 20.24
CA PRO A 12 -17.29 -20.15 19.63
C PRO A 12 -16.44 -21.42 19.42
N LYS A 13 -15.15 -21.37 19.79
CA LYS A 13 -14.20 -22.49 19.67
C LYS A 13 -14.07 -23.05 18.26
N TRP A 14 -14.18 -22.16 17.27
CA TRP A 14 -13.93 -22.50 15.87
C TRP A 14 -12.49 -22.97 15.65
N GLU A 15 -12.29 -23.76 14.59
CA GLU A 15 -10.98 -24.30 14.23
C GLU A 15 -10.05 -23.16 13.81
N GLY A 16 -8.89 -23.06 14.46
CA GLY A 16 -7.84 -22.10 14.14
C GLY A 16 -6.57 -22.77 13.65
N VAL A 17 -6.05 -22.33 12.50
CA VAL A 17 -4.76 -22.78 11.94
C VAL A 17 -3.95 -21.54 11.61
N ASN A 18 -2.75 -21.41 12.18
CA ASN A 18 -1.82 -20.29 11.97
C ASN A 18 -2.44 -18.88 12.10
N ASN A 19 -3.58 -18.76 12.78
CA ASN A 19 -4.30 -17.49 12.94
C ASN A 19 -3.75 -16.66 14.12
N ARG A 20 -2.99 -17.30 15.02
CA ARG A 20 -2.28 -16.67 16.14
C ARG A 20 -0.79 -17.00 16.02
N VAL A 21 -0.04 -16.15 15.34
CA VAL A 21 1.41 -16.28 15.18
C VAL A 21 2.10 -15.44 16.25
N GLU A 22 2.96 -16.09 17.03
CA GLU A 22 3.79 -15.45 18.04
C GLU A 22 5.25 -15.42 17.62
N CYS A 23 5.94 -14.36 18.00
CA CYS A 23 7.36 -14.23 17.77
C CYS A 23 8.16 -14.88 18.89
N SER A 24 9.09 -15.78 18.55
CA SER A 24 9.99 -16.39 19.53
C SER A 24 11.29 -15.60 19.76
N ASP A 25 11.81 -14.91 18.75
CA ASP A 25 13.07 -14.15 18.80
C ASP A 25 12.91 -12.78 18.13
N CYS A 26 12.17 -11.90 18.79
CA CYS A 26 11.84 -10.59 18.23
C CYS A 26 12.91 -9.53 18.56
N PRO A 27 13.27 -8.67 17.59
CA PRO A 27 14.30 -7.67 17.79
C PRO A 27 13.84 -6.60 18.78
N THR A 28 14.79 -6.14 19.59
CA THR A 28 14.61 -4.90 20.36
C THR A 28 14.86 -3.72 19.45
N VAL A 29 13.85 -2.89 19.27
CA VAL A 29 13.90 -1.65 18.48
C VAL A 29 14.15 -0.48 19.41
N THR A 30 15.01 0.45 18.99
CA THR A 30 15.23 1.72 19.69
C THR A 30 15.10 2.89 18.73
N GLN A 31 13.98 3.59 18.79
CA GLN A 31 13.87 4.90 18.16
C GLN A 31 14.62 5.91 19.02
N ASN A 32 15.57 6.63 18.44
CA ASN A 32 16.31 7.68 19.11
C ASN A 32 16.69 8.76 18.10
N PHE A 33 15.72 9.57 17.72
CA PHE A 33 15.89 10.67 16.78
C PHE A 33 15.11 11.91 17.22
N GLY A 34 15.60 13.08 16.85
CA GLY A 34 15.05 14.36 17.26
C GLY A 34 16.02 15.49 16.99
N TRP A 35 15.84 16.63 17.64
CA TRP A 35 16.87 17.67 17.61
C TRP A 35 18.09 17.25 18.43
N ALA A 36 19.29 17.50 17.91
CA ALA A 36 20.54 17.30 18.62
C ALA A 36 21.50 18.48 18.36
N PRO A 37 22.28 18.92 19.37
CA PRO A 37 23.32 19.93 19.21
C PRO A 37 24.60 19.32 18.59
N THR A 38 24.45 18.70 17.42
CA THR A 38 25.54 18.10 16.63
C THR A 38 25.79 18.92 15.36
N ASN A 39 26.84 18.57 14.60
CA ASN A 39 27.18 19.21 13.34
C ASN A 39 27.73 18.19 12.32
N LYS A 40 26.99 17.09 12.14
CA LYS A 40 27.34 15.98 11.26
C LYS A 40 27.24 16.35 9.78
N THR A 41 26.39 17.30 9.43
CA THR A 41 26.24 17.86 8.08
C THR A 41 27.22 19.00 7.82
N GLY A 42 27.73 19.67 8.86
CA GLY A 42 28.60 20.85 8.72
C GLY A 42 27.85 22.17 8.52
N PHE A 43 26.51 22.21 8.59
CA PHE A 43 25.69 23.38 8.24
C PHE A 43 24.99 24.07 9.43
N GLY A 44 25.46 23.88 10.66
CA GLY A 44 24.95 24.64 11.81
C GLY A 44 25.33 24.04 13.16
N PRO A 45 24.96 24.71 14.27
CA PRO A 45 25.24 24.22 15.61
C PRO A 45 24.22 23.18 16.13
N GLY A 46 23.23 22.81 15.32
CA GLY A 46 22.26 21.77 15.65
C GLY A 46 21.53 21.23 14.41
N GLU A 47 20.96 20.04 14.57
CA GLU A 47 20.46 19.19 13.48
C GLU A 47 19.24 18.38 13.94
N ILE A 48 18.44 17.89 13.00
CA ILE A 48 17.41 16.88 13.28
C ILE A 48 17.94 15.54 12.80
N GLY A 49 18.12 14.58 13.71
CA GLY A 49 18.77 13.34 13.36
C GLY A 49 18.83 12.33 14.49
N GLY A 50 19.61 11.29 14.28
CA GLY A 50 19.75 10.15 15.19
C GLY A 50 19.39 8.83 14.51
N ILE A 51 19.10 7.82 15.32
CA ILE A 51 18.80 6.46 14.87
C ILE A 51 17.28 6.31 14.74
N ILE A 52 16.84 5.94 13.54
CA ILE A 52 15.45 5.62 13.25
C ILE A 52 15.33 4.18 12.75
N TRP A 53 14.35 3.47 13.29
CA TRP A 53 14.06 2.09 12.91
C TRP A 53 12.79 1.98 12.09
N LYS A 54 12.83 1.12 11.08
CA LYS A 54 11.65 0.56 10.43
C LYS A 54 10.89 -0.26 11.49
N SER A 55 9.68 0.16 11.83
CA SER A 55 8.85 -0.51 12.83
C SER A 55 7.38 -0.24 12.55
N THR A 56 6.50 -1.24 12.74
CA THR A 56 5.05 -1.03 12.58
C THR A 56 4.49 -0.09 13.66
N THR A 57 5.19 0.08 14.78
CA THR A 57 4.87 1.10 15.79
C THR A 57 5.20 2.49 15.23
N PRO A 58 4.22 3.41 15.15
CA PRO A 58 4.45 4.75 14.65
C PRO A 58 5.43 5.55 15.51
N ALA A 59 6.39 6.22 14.85
CA ALA A 59 7.28 7.20 15.45
C ALA A 59 7.53 8.37 14.50
N PHE A 60 7.51 9.61 15.02
CA PHE A 60 7.83 10.81 14.26
C PHE A 60 8.43 11.92 15.12
N TYR A 61 9.15 12.83 14.46
CA TYR A 61 9.58 14.11 15.01
C TYR A 61 9.31 15.19 13.95
N ALA A 62 8.31 16.03 14.20
CA ALA A 62 7.73 16.86 13.16
C ALA A 62 7.14 18.18 13.69
N MET A 63 7.22 19.23 12.89
CA MET A 63 6.58 20.51 13.19
C MET A 63 5.11 20.52 12.76
N PRO A 64 4.21 21.10 13.59
CA PRO A 64 2.87 21.46 13.15
C PRO A 64 2.90 22.48 12.00
N ILE A 65 2.13 22.20 10.96
CA ILE A 65 1.85 23.17 9.90
C ILE A 65 0.57 23.87 10.32
N GLY A 66 0.66 25.16 10.69
CA GLY A 66 -0.42 25.87 11.37
C GLY A 66 -1.78 25.79 10.66
N GLN A 67 -1.77 25.79 9.32
CA GLN A 67 -2.93 25.43 8.51
C GLN A 67 -2.64 24.12 7.75
N PRO A 68 -3.51 23.11 7.89
CA PRO A 68 -3.37 21.85 7.16
C PRO A 68 -3.36 22.05 5.64
N LEU A 69 -2.41 21.40 4.97
CA LEU A 69 -2.25 21.44 3.52
C LEU A 69 -3.03 20.32 2.84
N ASN A 70 -3.41 20.56 1.59
CA ASN A 70 -3.95 19.58 0.67
C ASN A 70 -3.32 19.78 -0.73
N PHE A 71 -3.70 18.95 -1.70
CA PHE A 71 -3.17 19.02 -3.07
C PHE A 71 -3.66 20.22 -3.90
N LYS A 72 -4.41 21.16 -3.30
CA LYS A 72 -4.71 22.48 -3.90
C LYS A 72 -3.77 23.57 -3.40
N ASN A 73 -2.91 23.27 -2.42
CA ASN A 73 -1.92 24.20 -1.90
C ASN A 73 -0.56 23.93 -2.54
N ARG A 74 0.19 25.00 -2.82
CA ARG A 74 1.63 24.90 -3.10
C ARG A 74 2.38 24.67 -1.79
N PHE A 75 3.37 23.77 -1.81
CA PHE A 75 4.25 23.55 -0.68
C PHE A 75 5.64 23.08 -1.11
N SER A 76 6.64 23.34 -0.28
CA SER A 76 8.02 22.99 -0.53
C SER A 76 8.80 22.72 0.75
N ALA A 77 9.80 21.87 0.65
CA ALA A 77 10.80 21.70 1.68
C ALA A 77 12.17 21.41 1.07
N SER A 78 13.24 21.89 1.70
CA SER A 78 14.61 21.57 1.31
C SER A 78 15.53 21.51 2.52
N GLY A 79 16.72 20.96 2.32
CA GLY A 79 17.79 21.02 3.30
C GLY A 79 19.00 20.19 2.90
N ARG A 80 19.83 19.91 3.89
CA ARG A 80 20.96 19.00 3.81
C ARG A 80 20.61 17.69 4.49
N LEU A 81 21.01 16.58 3.88
CA LEU A 81 20.79 15.23 4.38
C LEU A 81 22.12 14.46 4.37
N ALA A 82 22.45 13.84 5.50
CA ALA A 82 23.46 12.81 5.60
C ALA A 82 22.81 11.52 6.13
N VAL A 83 23.24 10.38 5.60
CA VAL A 83 22.79 9.05 6.04
C VAL A 83 24.01 8.21 6.33
N ILE A 84 23.95 7.45 7.41
CA ILE A 84 25.02 6.56 7.87
C ILE A 84 24.44 5.15 7.90
N ASP A 85 25.03 4.27 7.10
CA ASP A 85 24.68 2.85 7.03
C ASP A 85 25.10 2.15 8.33
N PRO A 86 24.19 1.43 9.00
CA PRO A 86 24.58 0.55 10.09
C PRO A 86 25.44 -0.63 9.59
N LEU A 87 26.14 -1.28 10.53
CA LEU A 87 26.95 -2.48 10.24
C LEU A 87 26.13 -3.72 9.82
N LYS A 88 24.79 -3.67 9.90
CA LYS A 88 23.84 -4.74 9.50
C LYS A 88 22.58 -4.09 8.93
N ASP A 89 21.96 -4.71 7.93
CA ASP A 89 20.70 -4.34 7.24
C ASP A 89 20.14 -2.93 7.56
N GLY A 90 20.48 -1.95 6.69
CA GLY A 90 19.98 -0.59 6.76
C GLY A 90 18.61 -0.44 6.08
N ALA A 91 17.65 0.23 6.72
CA ALA A 91 16.33 0.50 6.14
C ALA A 91 15.88 1.93 6.38
N GLY A 92 15.39 2.58 5.32
CA GLY A 92 15.09 4.00 5.38
C GLY A 92 13.81 4.40 6.08
N PHE A 93 13.62 5.71 6.07
CA PHE A 93 12.57 6.46 6.75
C PHE A 93 12.05 7.51 5.79
N TYR A 94 11.04 8.23 6.24
CA TYR A 94 10.38 9.25 5.44
C TYR A 94 10.69 10.66 5.88
N ILE A 95 10.75 11.56 4.90
CA ILE A 95 10.79 13.01 5.08
C ILE A 95 9.67 13.61 4.24
N GLY A 96 8.85 14.47 4.82
CA GLY A 96 7.86 15.21 4.05
C GLY A 96 6.67 15.72 4.85
N PHE A 97 5.60 15.98 4.10
CA PHE A 97 4.31 16.46 4.59
C PHE A 97 3.39 15.28 4.85
N PHE A 98 2.74 15.22 6.01
CA PHE A 98 1.89 14.09 6.38
C PHE A 98 0.82 14.44 7.40
N ASN A 99 -0.12 13.51 7.59
CA ASN A 99 -1.12 13.54 8.64
C ASN A 99 -0.60 12.83 9.92
N SER A 100 -0.59 13.53 11.05
CA SER A 100 -0.13 12.99 12.34
C SER A 100 -1.04 11.96 13.00
N GLU A 101 -2.28 11.79 12.55
CA GLU A 101 -3.26 10.87 13.14
C GLU A 101 -3.27 9.50 12.46
N ARG A 102 -2.74 9.41 11.23
CA ARG A 102 -2.84 8.20 10.42
C ARG A 102 -1.59 7.96 9.59
N GLN A 103 -0.69 7.15 10.13
CA GLN A 103 0.50 6.67 9.41
C GLN A 103 0.30 5.24 8.88
N GLY A 104 1.35 4.68 8.30
CA GLY A 104 1.40 3.34 7.73
C GLY A 104 2.66 3.18 6.88
N TRP A 105 2.89 2.01 6.28
CA TRP A 105 4.06 1.82 5.42
C TRP A 105 4.04 2.69 4.15
N ARG A 106 2.85 3.15 3.76
CA ARG A 106 2.60 4.30 2.88
C ARG A 106 1.62 5.20 3.61
N VAL A 107 2.13 6.33 4.08
CA VAL A 107 1.39 7.22 4.99
C VAL A 107 0.18 7.82 4.30
N TRP A 108 -0.89 8.01 5.06
CA TRP A 108 -2.13 8.56 4.57
C TRP A 108 -2.06 10.08 4.59
N SER A 109 -2.72 10.71 3.61
CA SER A 109 -2.66 12.16 3.44
C SER A 109 -1.23 12.68 3.58
N SER A 110 -0.37 12.29 2.64
CA SER A 110 1.04 12.62 2.65
C SER A 110 1.58 12.96 1.27
N CYS A 111 2.69 13.68 1.26
CA CYS A 111 3.56 13.89 0.13
C CYS A 111 4.99 14.03 0.64
N GLY A 112 5.88 13.13 0.21
CA GLY A 112 7.23 13.06 0.73
C GLY A 112 8.12 12.16 -0.10
N PHE A 113 9.30 11.90 0.43
CA PHE A 113 10.18 10.86 -0.07
C PHE A 113 10.63 9.96 1.08
N ARG A 114 10.91 8.70 0.76
CA ARG A 114 11.58 7.76 1.63
C ARG A 114 12.91 7.33 1.05
N ILE A 115 13.82 7.01 1.96
CA ILE A 115 15.06 6.33 1.64
C ILE A 115 14.77 4.83 1.61
N GLY A 116 15.34 4.13 0.64
CA GLY A 116 15.18 2.69 0.47
C GLY A 116 15.91 1.85 1.51
N GLU A 117 15.95 0.56 1.21
CA GLU A 117 16.88 -0.35 1.88
C GLU A 117 18.29 -0.04 1.39
N MET A 118 19.23 0.05 2.33
CA MET A 118 20.64 0.21 2.02
C MET A 118 21.17 -1.12 1.50
N LYS A 119 21.72 -1.11 0.29
CA LYS A 119 22.32 -2.27 -0.37
C LYS A 119 23.69 -1.85 -0.90
N ASN A 120 24.73 -2.58 -0.51
CA ASN A 120 26.11 -2.28 -0.92
C ASN A 120 26.54 -0.83 -0.60
N GLY A 121 26.06 -0.26 0.52
CA GLY A 121 26.40 1.09 0.98
C GLY A 121 25.64 2.24 0.29
N SER A 122 24.67 1.97 -0.57
CA SER A 122 23.77 2.98 -1.15
C SER A 122 22.29 2.58 -1.05
N ALA A 123 21.40 3.58 -1.09
CA ALA A 123 19.96 3.38 -1.09
C ALA A 123 19.29 4.27 -2.13
N ARG A 124 18.28 3.73 -2.82
CA ARG A 124 17.42 4.50 -3.74
C ARG A 124 16.41 5.35 -3.00
N PHE A 125 15.95 6.41 -3.64
CA PHE A 125 14.79 7.16 -3.17
C PHE A 125 13.47 6.57 -3.69
N TYR A 126 12.40 6.85 -2.96
CA TYR A 126 11.04 6.69 -3.46
C TYR A 126 10.30 7.96 -3.11
N ILE A 127 9.69 8.59 -4.11
CA ILE A 127 8.83 9.75 -3.91
C ILE A 127 7.41 9.21 -3.90
N ASP A 128 6.65 9.50 -2.86
CA ASP A 128 5.26 9.05 -2.78
C ASP A 128 4.31 10.10 -2.24
N TYR A 129 3.07 9.98 -2.70
CA TYR A 129 1.95 10.71 -2.14
C TYR A 129 0.78 9.77 -1.91
N LYS A 130 -0.08 10.17 -0.99
CA LYS A 130 -1.34 9.49 -0.74
C LYS A 130 -2.41 10.48 -0.33
N THR A 131 -3.62 10.24 -0.79
CA THR A 131 -4.80 11.03 -0.45
C THR A 131 -5.43 10.52 0.85
N GLY A 132 -6.46 11.21 1.33
CA GLY A 132 -7.28 10.78 2.47
C GLY A 132 -8.17 9.56 2.19
N LYS A 133 -8.31 9.12 0.93
CA LYS A 133 -9.06 7.90 0.55
C LYS A 133 -8.15 6.73 0.16
N ALA A 134 -6.91 6.76 0.62
CA ALA A 134 -5.85 5.78 0.33
C ALA A 134 -5.34 5.70 -1.11
N ASN A 135 -5.91 6.45 -2.05
CA ASN A 135 -5.37 6.55 -3.39
C ASN A 135 -3.97 7.17 -3.32
N GLY A 136 -3.05 6.66 -4.12
CA GLY A 136 -1.71 7.21 -4.19
C GLY A 136 -0.96 6.68 -5.40
N ALA A 137 0.24 7.19 -5.55
CA ALA A 137 1.20 6.69 -6.52
C ALA A 137 2.61 6.99 -6.01
N ASN A 138 3.60 6.47 -6.71
CA ASN A 138 4.98 6.71 -6.41
C ASN A 138 5.81 6.83 -7.67
N LEU A 139 6.96 7.47 -7.51
CA LEU A 139 8.03 7.52 -8.49
C LEU A 139 9.28 6.93 -7.85
N PHE A 140 10.05 6.20 -8.65
CA PHE A 140 11.33 5.62 -8.28
C PHE A 140 12.42 6.35 -9.07
N PRO A 141 13.06 7.39 -8.50
CA PRO A 141 14.14 8.09 -9.18
C PRO A 141 15.33 7.16 -9.37
N ASP A 142 16.03 7.32 -10.49
CA ASP A 142 17.31 6.66 -10.77
C ASP A 142 18.47 7.37 -10.05
N THR A 143 18.26 7.76 -8.80
CA THR A 143 19.25 8.43 -7.95
C THR A 143 19.38 7.72 -6.61
N GLU A 144 20.60 7.74 -6.06
CA GLU A 144 20.94 7.01 -4.85
C GLU A 144 21.68 7.91 -3.85
N ILE A 145 21.43 7.68 -2.56
CA ILE A 145 22.19 8.26 -1.46
C ILE A 145 23.15 7.23 -0.89
N LYS A 146 24.38 7.66 -0.60
CA LYS A 146 25.38 6.83 0.07
C LYS A 146 25.15 6.86 1.58
N GLY A 147 25.36 5.72 2.23
CA GLY A 147 25.38 5.58 3.68
C GLY A 147 26.74 5.89 4.32
N ASP A 148 27.61 6.64 3.65
CA ASP A 148 28.96 6.98 4.10
C ASP A 148 29.03 8.27 4.93
N GLY A 149 27.88 8.86 5.25
CA GLY A 149 27.77 10.15 5.94
C GLY A 149 28.02 11.36 5.04
N SER A 150 28.17 11.18 3.72
CA SER A 150 28.27 12.30 2.78
C SER A 150 27.02 13.18 2.84
N VAL A 151 27.25 14.49 2.76
CA VAL A 151 26.20 15.50 2.93
C VAL A 151 25.68 15.91 1.57
N ASN A 152 24.38 15.72 1.36
CA ASN A 152 23.73 15.96 0.08
C ASN A 152 22.64 17.02 0.22
N PHE A 153 22.43 17.80 -0.84
CA PHE A 153 21.28 18.71 -0.90
C PHE A 153 20.05 17.95 -1.38
N TRP A 154 18.89 18.27 -0.82
CA TRP A 154 17.61 17.79 -1.31
C TRP A 154 16.57 18.90 -1.30
N LYS A 155 15.60 18.79 -2.22
CA LYS A 155 14.42 19.66 -2.28
C LYS A 155 13.22 18.86 -2.79
N LEU A 156 12.08 19.04 -2.15
CA LEU A 156 10.79 18.54 -2.56
C LEU A 156 9.86 19.74 -2.78
N GLU A 157 9.20 19.79 -3.93
CA GLU A 157 8.25 20.84 -4.27
C GLU A 157 6.97 20.23 -4.83
N TYR A 158 5.85 20.85 -4.50
CA TYR A 158 4.57 20.54 -5.09
C TYR A 158 3.94 21.79 -5.71
N ASP A 159 3.66 21.71 -7.01
CA ASP A 159 2.98 22.74 -7.78
C ASP A 159 1.56 22.25 -8.16
N PRO A 160 0.49 22.77 -7.53
CA PRO A 160 -0.87 22.36 -7.84
C PRO A 160 -1.37 22.80 -9.23
N ASP A 161 -0.75 23.82 -9.82
CA ASP A 161 -1.21 24.46 -11.05
C ASP A 161 -0.57 23.85 -12.30
N ALA A 162 0.55 23.15 -12.15
CA ALA A 162 1.24 22.48 -13.24
C ALA A 162 0.39 21.37 -13.86
N CYS A 163 0.19 21.43 -15.18
CA CYS A 163 -0.54 20.45 -15.98
C CYS A 163 0.42 19.67 -16.89
N VAL A 164 0.15 18.39 -17.16
CA VAL A 164 0.95 17.61 -18.12
C VAL A 164 0.81 18.15 -19.54
N ALA A 165 -0.38 18.63 -19.91
CA ALA A 165 -0.64 19.18 -21.25
C ALA A 165 0.23 20.40 -21.60
N ASP A 166 0.80 21.09 -20.61
CA ASP A 166 1.67 22.25 -20.83
C ASP A 166 3.11 21.85 -21.19
N ASN A 167 3.47 20.58 -21.04
CA ASN A 167 4.83 20.11 -21.28
C ASN A 167 5.06 19.79 -22.77
N PRO A 168 6.15 20.28 -23.37
CA PRO A 168 6.54 19.87 -24.71
C PRO A 168 7.09 18.45 -24.71
N TRP A 169 6.83 17.70 -25.77
CA TRP A 169 7.50 16.42 -25.98
C TRP A 169 9.01 16.61 -26.19
N PRO A 170 9.87 15.81 -25.53
CA PRO A 170 11.32 15.84 -25.77
C PRO A 170 11.68 15.56 -27.23
N ASP A 171 10.90 14.69 -27.89
CA ASP A 171 10.87 14.53 -29.33
C ASP A 171 9.40 14.44 -29.79
N PRO A 172 8.92 15.33 -30.68
CA PRO A 172 7.53 15.39 -31.10
C PRO A 172 7.06 14.14 -31.86
N ARG A 173 7.98 13.27 -32.29
CA ARG A 173 7.68 12.01 -32.97
C ARG A 173 7.27 10.91 -31.98
N LEU A 174 7.71 10.97 -30.73
CA LEU A 174 7.51 9.90 -29.73
C LEU A 174 6.06 9.35 -29.66
N PRO A 175 5.01 10.19 -29.59
CA PRO A 175 3.63 9.70 -29.44
C PRO A 175 3.22 8.69 -30.51
N LYS A 176 3.71 8.87 -31.75
CA LYS A 176 3.29 8.03 -32.89
C LYS A 176 3.71 6.56 -32.72
N TYR A 177 4.77 6.29 -31.95
CA TYR A 177 5.26 4.95 -31.70
C TYR A 177 4.43 4.18 -30.65
N PHE A 178 3.48 4.86 -30.00
CA PHE A 178 2.54 4.26 -29.04
C PHE A 178 1.12 4.06 -29.61
N GLN A 179 0.72 4.79 -30.65
CA GLN A 179 -0.70 4.94 -31.07
C GLN A 179 -1.45 3.61 -31.32
N ASN A 180 -0.76 2.57 -31.81
CA ASN A 180 -1.36 1.26 -32.13
C ASN A 180 -1.02 0.17 -31.11
N LYS A 181 -0.35 0.53 -30.01
CA LYS A 181 0.10 -0.42 -28.99
C LYS A 181 -0.83 -0.34 -27.76
N LYS A 182 -0.95 -1.48 -27.07
CA LYS A 182 -1.50 -1.53 -25.70
C LYS A 182 -0.49 -0.92 -24.74
N ASP A 183 -0.94 -0.62 -23.52
CA ASP A 183 -0.08 -0.18 -22.42
C ASP A 183 1.07 -1.17 -22.16
N ASN A 184 2.15 -0.69 -21.53
CA ASN A 184 3.37 -1.45 -21.22
C ASN A 184 4.18 -1.88 -22.46
N VAL A 185 4.52 -0.92 -23.32
CA VAL A 185 5.33 -1.12 -24.52
C VAL A 185 6.83 -1.23 -24.14
N PRO A 186 7.55 -2.30 -24.52
CA PRO A 186 8.99 -2.39 -24.28
C PRO A 186 9.79 -1.31 -25.04
N THR A 187 10.92 -0.86 -24.48
CA THR A 187 11.82 0.10 -25.17
C THR A 187 12.23 -0.39 -26.56
N GLN A 188 12.52 -1.68 -26.72
CA GLN A 188 12.93 -2.26 -28.01
C GLN A 188 11.85 -2.14 -29.09
N ASP A 189 10.58 -2.36 -28.74
CA ASP A 189 9.46 -2.22 -29.68
C ASP A 189 9.34 -0.79 -30.21
N ILE A 190 9.60 0.20 -29.35
CA ILE A 190 9.59 1.62 -29.71
C ILE A 190 10.79 1.90 -30.62
N LEU A 191 11.98 1.40 -30.26
CA LEU A 191 13.22 1.57 -31.03
C LEU A 191 13.10 1.04 -32.46
N ASP A 192 12.52 -0.15 -32.64
CA ASP A 192 12.33 -0.79 -33.94
C ASP A 192 11.47 0.06 -34.90
N GLN A 193 10.57 0.89 -34.36
CA GLN A 193 9.81 1.86 -35.16
C GLN A 193 10.57 3.17 -35.32
N PHE A 194 11.22 3.66 -34.26
CA PHE A 194 11.95 4.92 -34.26
C PHE A 194 13.07 4.94 -35.29
N ILE A 195 13.84 3.85 -35.40
CA ILE A 195 14.97 3.70 -36.34
C ILE A 195 14.54 3.85 -37.80
N LYS A 196 13.26 3.59 -38.13
CA LYS A 196 12.74 3.80 -39.49
C LYS A 196 12.72 5.28 -39.89
N ASP A 197 12.58 6.18 -38.93
CA ASP A 197 12.59 7.63 -39.14
C ASP A 197 13.95 8.27 -38.79
N GLU A 198 14.69 7.69 -37.84
CA GLU A 198 16.02 8.15 -37.40
C GLU A 198 16.98 6.96 -37.29
N PRO A 199 17.65 6.56 -38.39
CA PRO A 199 18.52 5.40 -38.40
C PRO A 199 19.70 5.46 -37.42
N SER A 200 20.05 6.65 -36.92
CA SER A 200 21.13 6.85 -35.95
C SER A 200 20.68 6.70 -34.48
N MET A 201 19.39 6.47 -34.24
CA MET A 201 18.84 6.29 -32.89
C MET A 201 19.40 5.01 -32.26
N THR A 202 19.87 5.12 -31.03
CA THR A 202 20.33 3.98 -30.22
C THR A 202 19.35 3.73 -29.08
N PHE A 203 19.45 2.55 -28.47
CA PHE A 203 18.63 2.19 -27.32
C PHE A 203 18.80 3.19 -26.17
N GLU A 204 20.04 3.56 -25.86
CA GLU A 204 20.40 4.44 -24.74
C GLU A 204 19.84 5.86 -24.95
N LYS A 205 19.95 6.38 -26.18
CA LYS A 205 19.39 7.70 -26.51
C LYS A 205 17.87 7.71 -26.44
N LEU A 206 17.22 6.63 -26.90
CA LEU A 206 15.77 6.51 -26.80
C LEU A 206 15.31 6.41 -25.34
N GLU A 207 16.02 5.63 -24.53
CA GLU A 207 15.74 5.51 -23.10
C GLU A 207 15.88 6.86 -22.38
N GLU A 208 16.92 7.64 -22.68
CA GLU A 208 17.07 9.00 -22.17
C GLU A 208 15.88 9.91 -22.55
N LEU A 209 15.40 9.82 -23.81
CA LEU A 209 14.23 10.58 -24.26
C LEU A 209 12.93 10.14 -23.56
N LEU A 210 12.76 8.83 -23.33
CA LEU A 210 11.59 8.27 -22.64
C LEU A 210 11.59 8.63 -21.16
N LEU A 211 12.75 8.60 -20.49
CA LEU A 211 12.90 9.08 -19.11
C LEU A 211 12.58 10.58 -19.00
N LYS A 212 13.04 11.41 -19.96
CA LYS A 212 12.63 12.82 -20.03
C LYS A 212 11.12 12.98 -20.23
N ALA A 213 10.50 12.16 -21.07
CA ALA A 213 9.05 12.19 -21.29
C ALA A 213 8.28 11.77 -20.03
N ARG A 214 8.78 10.77 -19.29
CA ARG A 214 8.25 10.34 -17.98
C ARG A 214 8.28 11.47 -16.97
N ASP A 215 9.40 12.17 -16.88
CA ASP A 215 9.56 13.29 -15.93
C ASP A 215 8.67 14.49 -16.28
N LEU A 216 8.18 14.56 -17.53
CA LEU A 216 7.18 15.51 -18.00
C LEU A 216 5.74 14.97 -17.88
N GLY A 217 5.54 13.76 -17.35
CA GLY A 217 4.23 13.11 -17.19
C GLY A 217 3.59 12.64 -18.49
N LEU A 218 4.32 12.66 -19.61
CA LEU A 218 3.81 12.32 -20.94
C LEU A 218 3.74 10.81 -21.20
N VAL A 219 4.53 10.04 -20.44
CA VAL A 219 4.49 8.58 -20.41
C VAL A 219 4.62 8.09 -18.97
N ASP A 220 3.98 6.97 -18.66
CA ASP A 220 4.24 6.20 -17.43
C ASP A 220 5.33 5.15 -17.69
N ASP A 221 6.11 4.86 -16.65
CA ASP A 221 7.25 3.92 -16.71
C ASP A 221 7.07 2.84 -15.65
N TRP A 222 6.92 1.60 -16.11
CA TRP A 222 6.95 0.43 -15.27
C TRP A 222 8.26 -0.35 -15.41
N TYR A 223 9.23 0.03 -14.58
CA TYR A 223 10.53 -0.65 -14.50
C TYR A 223 10.39 -2.02 -13.82
N ARG A 224 10.39 -3.10 -14.62
CA ARG A 224 10.03 -4.44 -14.16
C ARG A 224 11.25 -5.23 -13.71
N LYS A 225 11.23 -5.66 -12.43
CA LYS A 225 12.24 -6.53 -11.80
C LYS A 225 13.69 -6.03 -11.87
N GLY A 226 13.91 -4.74 -12.14
CA GLY A 226 15.27 -4.21 -12.29
C GLY A 226 15.93 -4.55 -13.63
N LEU A 227 15.16 -4.94 -14.63
CA LEU A 227 15.71 -5.52 -15.87
C LEU A 227 15.29 -4.77 -17.14
N TRP A 228 14.07 -4.24 -17.21
CA TRP A 228 13.60 -3.52 -18.39
C TRP A 228 12.46 -2.55 -18.07
N HIS A 229 12.38 -1.47 -18.85
CA HIS A 229 11.29 -0.49 -18.82
C HIS A 229 10.10 -0.92 -19.69
N LEU A 230 8.90 -0.59 -19.23
CA LEU A 230 7.65 -0.77 -19.95
C LEU A 230 6.89 0.56 -19.93
N TRP A 231 6.66 1.12 -21.11
CA TRP A 231 6.18 2.48 -21.26
C TRP A 231 4.71 2.51 -21.63
N THR A 232 3.95 3.42 -21.02
CA THR A 232 2.54 3.64 -21.35
C THR A 232 2.33 5.10 -21.71
N LEU A 233 1.70 5.37 -22.86
CA LEU A 233 1.39 6.74 -23.29
C LEU A 233 0.29 7.35 -22.41
N GLU A 234 0.50 8.58 -21.96
CA GLU A 234 -0.59 9.35 -21.36
C GLU A 234 -1.54 9.88 -22.44
N ARG A 235 -2.84 9.55 -22.29
CA ARG A 235 -3.87 9.83 -23.29
C ARG A 235 -4.72 11.05 -22.97
N HIS A 236 -4.74 11.47 -21.70
CA HIS A 236 -5.53 12.59 -21.20
C HIS A 236 -4.66 13.55 -20.37
N PRO A 237 -3.55 14.08 -20.95
CA PRO A 237 -2.62 14.94 -20.23
C PRO A 237 -3.27 16.23 -19.68
N GLU A 238 -4.39 16.66 -20.25
CA GLU A 238 -5.18 17.81 -19.79
C GLU A 238 -5.91 17.58 -18.46
N GLU A 239 -6.14 16.32 -18.09
CA GLU A 239 -6.79 15.93 -16.84
C GLU A 239 -5.81 15.77 -15.67
N ILE A 240 -4.51 15.89 -15.95
CA ILE A 240 -3.43 15.57 -15.01
C ILE A 240 -2.77 16.85 -14.51
N LYS A 241 -3.00 17.12 -13.22
CA LYS A 241 -2.49 18.30 -12.51
C LYS A 241 -1.79 17.93 -11.23
N GLY A 242 -0.94 18.84 -10.76
CA GLY A 242 -0.22 18.66 -9.51
C GLY A 242 1.11 17.98 -9.74
N LYS A 243 2.17 18.76 -9.91
CA LYS A 243 3.53 18.27 -10.12
C LYS A 243 4.28 18.18 -8.81
N ILE A 244 4.79 17.01 -8.49
CA ILE A 244 5.78 16.79 -7.44
C ILE A 244 7.16 16.81 -8.11
N THR A 245 8.04 17.71 -7.67
CA THR A 245 9.44 17.78 -8.11
C THR A 245 10.33 17.39 -6.95
N PHE A 246 11.27 16.47 -7.18
CA PHE A 246 12.31 16.12 -6.23
C PHE A 246 13.67 16.42 -6.85
N THR A 247 14.46 17.23 -6.16
CA THR A 247 15.84 17.55 -6.51
C THR A 247 16.76 16.88 -5.50
N PHE A 248 17.76 16.17 -5.99
CA PHE A 248 18.86 15.64 -5.19
C PHE A 248 20.18 16.12 -5.78
N ASN A 249 20.94 16.86 -4.97
CA ASN A 249 22.10 17.62 -5.42
C ASN A 249 21.78 18.53 -6.62
N ASN A 250 22.21 18.13 -7.83
CA ASN A 250 22.04 18.91 -9.06
C ASN A 250 21.04 18.27 -10.04
N GLU A 251 20.48 17.11 -9.69
CA GLU A 251 19.55 16.36 -10.54
C GLU A 251 18.13 16.54 -10.02
N SER A 252 17.16 16.62 -10.92
CA SER A 252 15.75 16.73 -10.57
C SER A 252 14.93 15.76 -11.38
N VAL A 253 13.94 15.19 -10.73
CA VAL A 253 12.93 14.33 -11.34
C VAL A 253 11.55 14.87 -10.96
N SER A 254 10.55 14.60 -11.79
CA SER A 254 9.19 15.04 -11.50
C SER A 254 8.17 13.95 -11.79
N TYR A 255 7.08 14.00 -11.05
CA TYR A 255 5.94 13.10 -11.20
C TYR A 255 4.65 13.88 -10.98
N TYR A 256 3.60 13.52 -11.68
CA TYR A 256 2.30 14.18 -11.57
C TYR A 256 1.32 13.31 -10.79
N LEU A 257 0.40 13.94 -10.06
CA LEU A 257 -0.69 13.18 -9.43
C LEU A 257 -1.52 12.48 -10.51
N LEU A 258 -1.96 11.26 -10.23
CA LEU A 258 -2.89 10.55 -11.11
C LEU A 258 -4.21 11.33 -11.31
N PRO A 259 -4.89 11.17 -12.47
CA PRO A 259 -6.11 11.88 -12.80
C PRO A 259 -7.13 11.89 -11.65
N GLY A 260 -7.63 13.08 -11.31
CA GLY A 260 -8.62 13.30 -10.26
C GLY A 260 -8.10 13.21 -8.81
N HIS A 261 -6.86 12.76 -8.55
CA HIS A 261 -6.35 12.62 -7.18
C HIS A 261 -6.21 13.97 -6.44
N GLN A 262 -6.01 15.07 -7.18
CA GLN A 262 -5.98 16.43 -6.62
C GLN A 262 -7.29 16.82 -5.92
N GLU A 263 -8.42 16.28 -6.38
CA GLU A 263 -9.76 16.57 -5.84
C GLU A 263 -10.14 15.67 -4.65
N ILE A 264 -9.33 14.64 -4.37
CA ILE A 264 -9.60 13.72 -3.26
C ILE A 264 -9.18 14.40 -1.95
N PRO A 265 -10.07 14.46 -0.93
CA PRO A 265 -9.76 15.06 0.36
C PRO A 265 -8.44 14.56 0.91
N THR A 266 -7.57 15.47 1.31
CA THR A 266 -6.23 15.22 1.85
C THR A 266 -5.97 16.22 2.95
N PHE A 267 -5.39 15.78 4.06
CA PHE A 267 -5.13 16.64 5.21
C PHE A 267 -3.72 16.39 5.76
N MET A 268 -2.77 17.24 5.38
CA MET A 268 -1.39 17.21 5.86
C MET A 268 -1.19 18.28 6.92
N ASN A 269 -0.96 17.90 8.17
CA ASN A 269 -0.85 18.82 9.30
C ASN A 269 0.56 18.84 9.94
N ARG A 270 1.49 18.04 9.42
CA ARG A 270 2.88 17.96 9.88
C ARG A 270 3.86 18.00 8.73
N PHE A 271 5.02 18.60 8.99
CA PHE A 271 6.24 18.39 8.21
C PHE A 271 7.32 17.83 9.13
N GLY A 272 8.03 16.80 8.70
CA GLY A 272 9.18 16.30 9.45
C GLY A 272 9.58 14.89 9.05
N VAL A 273 10.12 14.16 10.02
CA VAL A 273 10.60 12.79 9.86
C VAL A 273 9.65 11.82 10.53
N TYR A 274 9.35 10.71 9.86
CA TYR A 274 8.60 9.60 10.44
C TYR A 274 9.16 8.26 9.98
N ASN A 275 8.97 7.25 10.81
CA ASN A 275 9.52 5.93 10.54
C ASN A 275 8.75 5.22 9.43
N TRP A 276 9.45 4.39 8.65
CA TRP A 276 8.81 3.53 7.69
C TRP A 276 8.14 2.35 8.42
N GLN A 277 6.81 2.29 8.39
CA GLN A 277 6.04 1.34 9.19
C GLN A 277 5.98 -0.08 8.64
N MET A 278 7.12 -0.74 8.71
CA MET A 278 7.32 -2.13 8.33
C MET A 278 8.34 -2.76 9.29
N TYR A 279 8.63 -4.04 9.09
CA TYR A 279 9.64 -4.79 9.84
C TYR A 279 10.81 -5.16 8.91
N THR A 280 12.10 -5.12 9.27
CA THR A 280 12.85 -4.41 10.33
C THR A 280 14.07 -3.72 9.68
N GLY A 281 14.97 -3.11 10.44
CA GLY A 281 16.18 -2.40 9.99
C GLY A 281 16.22 -0.96 10.50
N SER A 282 17.40 -0.34 10.53
CA SER A 282 17.57 1.03 11.01
C SER A 282 18.50 1.85 10.13
N LEU A 283 18.46 3.16 10.24
CA LEU A 283 19.50 4.06 9.72
C LEU A 283 19.81 5.14 10.75
N GLU A 284 21.02 5.67 10.70
CA GLU A 284 21.35 6.95 11.34
C GLU A 284 21.29 8.04 10.26
N PHE A 285 20.68 9.18 10.59
CA PHE A 285 20.53 10.29 9.65
C PHE A 285 20.67 11.64 10.33
N TYR A 286 20.97 12.68 9.54
CA TYR A 286 21.04 14.06 10.00
C TYR A 286 20.50 15.03 8.94
N LEU A 287 19.64 15.94 9.38
CA LEU A 287 19.01 17.01 8.61
C LEU A 287 19.42 18.38 9.16
N SER A 288 19.75 19.30 8.27
CA SER A 288 20.09 20.68 8.62
C SER A 288 19.78 21.64 7.48
N ASP A 289 20.00 22.94 7.70
CA ASP A 289 19.72 24.01 6.73
C ASP A 289 18.30 23.92 6.14
N LEU A 290 17.33 23.54 7.00
CA LEU A 290 15.97 23.26 6.59
C LEU A 290 15.25 24.54 6.19
N VAL A 291 14.59 24.51 5.03
CA VAL A 291 13.66 25.54 4.57
C VAL A 291 12.34 24.87 4.27
N ILE A 292 11.25 25.35 4.85
CA ILE A 292 9.91 24.75 4.72
C ILE A 292 8.94 25.88 4.34
N ASN A 293 8.30 25.77 3.17
CA ASN A 293 7.44 26.82 2.60
C ASN A 293 8.12 28.21 2.69
N ASP A 294 9.33 28.29 2.16
CA ASP A 294 10.20 29.49 2.11
C ASP A 294 10.63 30.05 3.49
N LYS A 295 10.39 29.32 4.57
CA LYS A 295 10.82 29.70 5.93
C LYS A 295 11.97 28.85 6.39
N LYS A 296 13.10 29.50 6.69
CA LYS A 296 14.26 28.84 7.31
C LYS A 296 13.93 28.42 8.74
N VAL A 297 14.29 27.17 9.09
CA VAL A 297 14.18 26.64 10.45
C VAL A 297 15.45 27.00 11.22
N ASP A 298 15.31 27.60 12.40
CA ASP A 298 16.42 27.81 13.33
C ASP A 298 16.66 26.52 14.11
N LEU A 299 17.78 25.83 13.81
CA LEU A 299 18.23 24.64 14.53
C LEU A 299 19.39 24.94 15.49
N SER A 300 19.71 26.22 15.76
CA SER A 300 20.73 26.59 16.75
C SER A 300 20.34 26.27 18.20
N ARG A 301 19.07 25.96 18.39
CA ARG A 301 18.44 25.49 19.63
C ARG A 301 17.39 24.45 19.25
N ASP A 302 16.89 23.73 20.24
CA ASP A 302 15.73 22.85 20.05
C ASP A 302 14.56 23.65 19.47
N PRO A 303 14.04 23.28 18.28
CA PRO A 303 12.89 23.95 17.69
C PRO A 303 11.57 23.52 18.34
N TYR A 304 11.60 22.64 19.37
CA TYR A 304 10.47 22.09 20.10
C TYR A 304 9.42 21.47 19.17
N TRP A 305 9.88 20.71 18.18
CA TRP A 305 8.98 19.96 17.31
C TRP A 305 8.27 18.86 18.09
N GLN A 306 7.10 18.45 17.60
CA GLN A 306 6.35 17.40 18.24
C GLN A 306 7.01 16.04 17.99
N GLY A 307 7.29 15.32 19.07
CA GLY A 307 7.70 13.93 19.04
C GLY A 307 6.56 12.96 19.34
N LEU A 308 6.52 11.83 18.63
CA LEU A 308 5.76 10.62 19.00
C LEU A 308 6.74 9.45 18.92
N ASN A 309 6.94 8.72 20.02
CA ASN A 309 7.79 7.51 20.06
C ASN A 309 9.18 7.67 19.42
N ASN A 310 9.71 8.90 19.32
CA ASN A 310 11.00 9.18 18.70
C ASN A 310 12.19 8.93 19.65
N SER A 311 11.89 8.69 20.94
CA SER A 311 12.82 8.28 21.98
C SER A 311 12.18 7.15 22.80
N ILE A 312 12.20 5.93 22.28
CA ILE A 312 11.61 4.74 22.92
C ILE A 312 12.41 3.48 22.59
N THR A 313 12.45 2.54 23.53
CA THR A 313 12.95 1.17 23.31
C THR A 313 11.87 0.16 23.65
N PHE A 314 11.63 -0.80 22.76
CA PHE A 314 10.64 -1.87 22.95
C PHE A 314 11.00 -3.11 22.12
N VAL A 315 10.37 -4.24 22.43
CA VAL A 315 10.45 -5.45 21.61
C VAL A 315 9.41 -5.36 20.50
N GLU A 316 9.86 -5.29 19.25
CA GLU A 316 8.96 -5.24 18.09
C GLU A 316 8.39 -6.62 17.86
N LYS A 317 7.10 -6.79 18.15
CA LYS A 317 6.42 -8.08 18.03
C LYS A 317 5.66 -8.23 16.73
N ASP A 318 5.47 -7.16 15.95
CA ASP A 318 4.62 -7.19 14.76
C ASP A 318 5.44 -7.22 13.47
N PHE A 319 5.76 -8.45 13.04
CA PHE A 319 6.54 -8.74 11.84
C PHE A 319 5.65 -9.17 10.67
N HIS A 320 6.23 -9.21 9.47
CA HIS A 320 5.52 -9.68 8.28
C HIS A 320 5.01 -11.11 8.46
N SER A 321 3.79 -11.41 7.98
CA SER A 321 3.13 -12.71 8.16
C SER A 321 2.73 -13.05 9.60
N ARG A 322 2.83 -12.11 10.56
CA ARG A 322 2.31 -12.33 11.92
C ARG A 322 0.79 -12.19 11.95
N HIS A 323 0.10 -13.27 11.59
CA HIS A 323 -1.35 -13.35 11.76
C HIS A 323 -1.73 -13.21 13.23
N ASN A 324 -2.74 -12.40 13.49
CA ASN A 324 -3.35 -12.29 14.79
C ASN A 324 -4.84 -12.04 14.65
N PHE A 325 -5.56 -13.06 14.17
CA PHE A 325 -6.99 -13.01 13.92
C PHE A 325 -7.75 -14.22 14.50
N GLY A 326 -9.07 -14.09 14.62
CA GLY A 326 -9.99 -15.06 15.21
C GLY A 326 -10.86 -14.39 16.28
N TYR A 327 -11.41 -15.17 17.21
CA TYR A 327 -12.20 -14.62 18.32
C TYR A 327 -11.37 -13.67 19.21
N THR A 328 -11.91 -12.49 19.50
CA THR A 328 -11.25 -11.47 20.32
C THR A 328 -12.24 -10.75 21.23
N GLN A 329 -11.73 -10.18 22.32
CA GLN A 329 -12.47 -9.41 23.31
C GLN A 329 -12.39 -7.91 22.99
N THR A 330 -12.79 -7.55 21.78
CA THR A 330 -12.93 -6.16 21.30
C THR A 330 -14.38 -5.94 20.83
N ASN A 331 -14.72 -4.71 20.45
CA ASN A 331 -16.07 -4.33 20.01
C ASN A 331 -16.00 -3.33 18.84
N TRP A 332 -15.18 -3.63 17.83
CA TRP A 332 -15.06 -2.80 16.64
C TRP A 332 -16.29 -2.90 15.73
N ALA A 333 -16.76 -4.12 15.47
CA ALA A 333 -17.94 -4.42 14.67
C ALA A 333 -19.19 -4.61 15.54
N GLY A 334 -19.01 -4.98 16.81
CA GLY A 334 -20.07 -5.20 17.79
C GLY A 334 -20.37 -4.03 18.72
N LYS A 335 -21.44 -4.17 19.52
CA LYS A 335 -21.77 -3.21 20.61
C LYS A 335 -21.12 -3.59 21.94
N THR A 336 -20.87 -4.88 22.16
CA THR A 336 -20.29 -5.46 23.37
C THR A 336 -18.97 -6.16 23.05
N PRO A 337 -18.08 -6.37 24.03
CA PRO A 337 -16.85 -7.13 23.81
C PRO A 337 -17.15 -8.57 23.35
N GLY A 338 -16.51 -8.98 22.27
CA GLY A 338 -16.74 -10.26 21.60
C GLY A 338 -16.98 -10.07 20.11
N GLU A 339 -16.07 -10.55 19.27
CA GLU A 339 -16.18 -10.52 17.81
C GLU A 339 -15.12 -11.44 17.18
N ILE A 340 -15.24 -11.73 15.88
CA ILE A 340 -14.17 -12.40 15.12
C ILE A 340 -13.46 -11.39 14.23
N GLY A 341 -12.14 -11.50 14.13
CA GLY A 341 -11.36 -10.59 13.30
C GLY A 341 -9.96 -10.41 13.84
N GLY A 342 -9.31 -9.35 13.40
CA GLY A 342 -7.96 -9.02 13.83
C GLY A 342 -7.04 -8.73 12.66
N ARG A 343 -5.73 -8.87 12.90
CA ARG A 343 -4.69 -8.55 11.92
C ARG A 343 -4.44 -9.70 10.97
N PHE A 344 -4.73 -9.47 9.69
CA PHE A 344 -4.41 -10.35 8.58
C PHE A 344 -3.19 -9.82 7.86
N TRP A 345 -2.35 -10.71 7.32
CA TRP A 345 -1.25 -10.36 6.44
C TRP A 345 -1.44 -11.03 5.09
N GLY A 346 -1.11 -10.32 4.01
CA GLY A 346 -0.83 -10.95 2.73
C GLY A 346 0.48 -11.72 2.79
N THR A 347 0.41 -13.04 2.73
CA THR A 347 1.56 -13.96 2.84
C THR A 347 1.99 -14.46 1.46
N GLU A 348 3.29 -14.65 1.25
CA GLU A 348 3.81 -15.20 -0.02
C GLU A 348 3.27 -16.61 -0.30
N VAL A 349 3.19 -17.00 -1.58
CA VAL A 349 2.55 -18.27 -2.00
C VAL A 349 3.10 -19.49 -1.25
N ILE A 350 4.42 -19.53 -1.04
CA ILE A 350 5.14 -20.63 -0.37
C ILE A 350 5.33 -20.44 1.14
N ASP A 351 4.80 -19.35 1.72
CA ASP A 351 4.92 -19.08 3.15
C ASP A 351 4.22 -20.18 3.98
N PRO A 352 4.86 -20.79 5.00
CA PRO A 352 4.21 -21.83 5.80
C PRO A 352 3.12 -21.29 6.74
N LEU A 353 3.03 -19.97 6.96
CA LEU A 353 2.14 -19.34 7.92
C LEU A 353 0.74 -19.03 7.38
N HIS A 354 0.35 -19.60 6.24
CA HIS A 354 -1.05 -19.56 5.79
C HIS A 354 -2.00 -20.10 6.84
N GLY A 355 -3.13 -19.42 7.06
CA GLY A 355 -4.06 -19.73 8.13
C GLY A 355 -5.51 -19.39 7.87
N TYR A 356 -6.36 -19.87 8.77
CA TYR A 356 -7.79 -19.58 8.84
C TYR A 356 -8.33 -19.71 10.27
N TYR A 357 -9.51 -19.15 10.50
CA TYR A 357 -10.31 -19.33 11.72
C TYR A 357 -11.76 -19.54 11.31
N ALA A 358 -12.30 -20.76 11.46
CA ALA A 358 -13.53 -21.14 10.78
C ALA A 358 -14.35 -22.22 11.48
N ALA A 359 -15.67 -22.13 11.33
CA ALA A 359 -16.62 -23.15 11.71
C ALA A 359 -16.56 -24.35 10.76
N ASP A 360 -16.76 -25.55 11.31
CA ASP A 360 -17.09 -26.75 10.52
C ASP A 360 -18.56 -26.69 10.13
N ILE A 361 -18.83 -26.76 8.82
CA ILE A 361 -20.18 -26.65 8.27
C ILE A 361 -20.63 -27.95 7.59
N GLY A 362 -19.84 -29.03 7.65
CA GLY A 362 -20.11 -30.25 6.86
C GLY A 362 -19.64 -30.11 5.41
N GLU A 363 -20.42 -30.59 4.44
CA GLU A 363 -20.09 -30.50 3.00
C GLU A 363 -21.21 -29.77 2.26
N PHE A 364 -20.86 -28.66 1.62
CA PHE A 364 -21.74 -27.89 0.74
C PHE A 364 -21.14 -27.78 -0.66
N THR A 365 -22.00 -27.54 -1.64
CA THR A 365 -21.62 -27.37 -3.05
C THR A 365 -22.26 -26.12 -3.63
N LEU A 366 -21.98 -25.85 -4.91
CA LEU A 366 -22.69 -24.80 -5.64
C LEU A 366 -24.16 -25.17 -5.92
N GLU A 367 -24.62 -26.38 -5.65
CA GLU A 367 -26.05 -26.72 -5.74
C GLU A 367 -26.86 -26.22 -4.54
N ASP A 368 -26.18 -25.85 -3.46
CA ASP A 368 -26.81 -25.43 -2.21
C ASP A 368 -26.95 -23.91 -2.15
N PRO A 369 -28.12 -23.37 -1.76
CA PRO A 369 -28.25 -21.95 -1.46
C PRO A 369 -27.48 -21.64 -0.17
N ILE A 370 -26.65 -20.60 -0.22
CA ILE A 370 -25.87 -20.15 0.94
C ILE A 370 -26.06 -18.65 1.15
N LYS A 371 -26.05 -18.25 2.41
CA LYS A 371 -26.24 -16.86 2.82
C LYS A 371 -25.47 -16.63 4.12
N PHE A 372 -24.81 -15.48 4.21
CA PHE A 372 -24.30 -14.99 5.47
C PHE A 372 -24.43 -13.47 5.56
N SER A 373 -24.63 -12.95 6.76
CA SER A 373 -24.77 -11.51 7.01
C SER A 373 -24.19 -11.16 8.37
N GLY A 374 -23.93 -9.87 8.59
CA GLY A 374 -23.52 -9.37 9.89
C GLY A 374 -23.04 -7.93 9.83
N ASN A 375 -22.30 -7.55 10.87
CA ASN A 375 -21.61 -6.28 10.94
C ASN A 375 -20.14 -6.46 10.55
N ILE A 376 -19.55 -5.45 9.92
CA ILE A 376 -18.12 -5.39 9.58
C ILE A 376 -17.56 -4.03 9.97
N CYS A 377 -16.36 -4.02 10.55
CA CYS A 377 -15.62 -2.81 10.87
C CYS A 377 -14.17 -2.92 10.41
N PHE A 378 -13.67 -1.81 9.85
CA PHE A 378 -12.31 -1.69 9.36
C PHE A 378 -11.54 -0.64 10.16
N PRO A 379 -10.84 -1.02 11.25
CA PRO A 379 -10.12 -0.04 12.06
C PRO A 379 -8.77 0.41 11.52
N GLU A 380 -8.03 -0.46 10.84
CA GLU A 380 -6.67 -0.15 10.38
C GLU A 380 -6.29 -0.95 9.14
N GLY A 381 -5.47 -0.39 8.26
CA GLY A 381 -4.96 -1.10 7.10
C GLY A 381 -3.74 -0.45 6.46
N ALA A 382 -2.82 -1.31 6.02
CA ALA A 382 -1.68 -0.99 5.19
C ALA A 382 -1.99 -1.25 3.70
N VAL A 383 -1.46 -0.41 2.81
CA VAL A 383 -1.59 -0.59 1.34
C VAL A 383 -1.17 -2.00 0.94
N ASP A 384 -1.83 -2.58 -0.06
CA ASP A 384 -1.72 -3.98 -0.49
C ASP A 384 -2.16 -5.02 0.55
N GLY A 385 -2.77 -4.59 1.66
CA GLY A 385 -3.34 -5.49 2.66
C GLY A 385 -4.69 -6.08 2.23
N ARG A 386 -4.95 -7.33 2.62
CA ARG A 386 -6.16 -8.06 2.23
C ARG A 386 -6.57 -9.12 3.26
N MET A 387 -7.85 -9.44 3.27
CA MET A 387 -8.42 -10.55 4.04
C MET A 387 -9.66 -11.09 3.34
N LEU A 388 -10.00 -12.35 3.61
CA LEU A 388 -11.22 -12.97 3.10
C LEU A 388 -12.11 -13.48 4.24
N ILE A 389 -13.42 -13.49 3.99
CA ILE A 389 -14.43 -14.18 4.80
C ILE A 389 -15.40 -14.91 3.87
N GLY A 390 -15.74 -16.15 4.18
CA GLY A 390 -16.75 -16.90 3.43
C GLY A 390 -16.58 -18.40 3.51
N TYR A 391 -17.15 -19.09 2.52
CA TYR A 391 -17.15 -20.53 2.41
C TYR A 391 -15.91 -21.02 1.65
N PHE A 392 -15.22 -22.02 2.20
CA PHE A 392 -14.01 -22.56 1.58
C PHE A 392 -13.80 -24.05 1.85
N ASN A 393 -12.88 -24.65 1.10
CA ASN A 393 -12.35 -25.99 1.36
C ASN A 393 -11.01 -25.90 2.11
N LYS A 394 -10.94 -26.44 3.34
CA LYS A 394 -9.72 -26.33 4.15
C LYS A 394 -8.53 -27.10 3.57
N GLU A 395 -8.77 -28.26 2.96
CA GLU A 395 -7.70 -29.08 2.38
C GLU A 395 -7.05 -28.34 1.20
N LEU A 396 -7.85 -27.74 0.32
CA LEU A 396 -7.34 -26.95 -0.80
C LEU A 396 -6.71 -25.62 -0.37
N LYS A 397 -7.22 -24.98 0.70
CA LYS A 397 -6.57 -23.78 1.27
C LYS A 397 -5.15 -24.10 1.75
N MET A 398 -4.97 -25.25 2.39
CA MET A 398 -3.69 -25.68 2.99
C MET A 398 -2.80 -26.49 2.03
N ALA A 399 -3.32 -26.89 0.87
CA ALA A 399 -2.54 -27.66 -0.12
C ALA A 399 -1.31 -26.88 -0.61
N PRO A 400 -0.16 -27.52 -0.84
CA PRO A 400 0.97 -26.88 -1.52
C PRO A 400 0.54 -26.28 -2.87
N ILE A 401 1.16 -25.15 -3.24
CA ILE A 401 0.97 -24.53 -4.54
C ILE A 401 2.30 -24.58 -5.29
N GLU A 402 2.28 -25.06 -6.52
CA GLU A 402 3.44 -25.17 -7.40
C GLU A 402 3.31 -24.21 -8.61
N GLY A 403 4.45 -23.71 -9.12
CA GLY A 403 4.52 -22.87 -10.32
C GLY A 403 4.16 -21.38 -10.13
N GLU A 404 3.89 -20.67 -11.23
CA GLU A 404 3.50 -19.24 -11.25
C GLU A 404 2.04 -18.97 -10.80
N TYR A 405 1.45 -19.90 -10.04
CA TYR A 405 0.04 -19.85 -9.68
C TYR A 405 -0.20 -18.78 -8.59
N LYS A 406 -1.23 -17.94 -8.78
CA LYS A 406 -1.59 -16.86 -7.84
C LYS A 406 -2.40 -17.49 -6.71
N GLY A 407 -1.79 -17.77 -5.56
CA GLY A 407 -2.47 -18.37 -4.40
C GLY A 407 -3.66 -17.59 -3.79
N ASN A 408 -4.17 -16.56 -4.49
CA ASN A 408 -5.36 -15.80 -4.17
C ASN A 408 -6.17 -15.50 -5.45
N PRO A 409 -7.50 -15.67 -5.42
CA PRO A 409 -8.30 -16.24 -4.32
C PRO A 409 -8.10 -17.75 -4.18
N PRO A 410 -8.37 -18.40 -3.03
CA PRO A 410 -8.21 -19.86 -2.90
C PRO A 410 -9.11 -20.64 -3.87
N ASN A 411 -8.72 -21.86 -4.26
CA ASN A 411 -9.62 -22.78 -4.96
C ASN A 411 -10.79 -23.17 -4.03
N ASN A 412 -11.96 -23.42 -4.61
CA ASN A 412 -13.21 -23.61 -3.88
C ASN A 412 -13.42 -22.55 -2.80
N PHE A 413 -13.47 -21.28 -3.19
CA PHE A 413 -13.84 -20.16 -2.33
C PHE A 413 -15.09 -19.45 -2.85
N LEU A 414 -16.00 -19.09 -1.96
CA LEU A 414 -17.18 -18.28 -2.25
C LEU A 414 -17.44 -17.34 -1.07
N GLY A 415 -17.30 -16.04 -1.28
CA GLY A 415 -17.39 -15.07 -0.18
C GLY A 415 -16.95 -13.66 -0.54
N LEU A 416 -16.45 -12.94 0.46
CA LEU A 416 -16.01 -11.56 0.37
C LEU A 416 -14.49 -11.44 0.56
N GLU A 417 -13.88 -10.48 -0.12
CA GLU A 417 -12.50 -10.04 0.09
C GLU A 417 -12.48 -8.53 0.36
N VAL A 418 -11.81 -8.12 1.44
CA VAL A 418 -11.35 -6.73 1.59
C VAL A 418 -9.96 -6.66 1.00
N MET A 419 -9.74 -5.81 0.01
CA MET A 419 -8.44 -5.69 -0.66
C MET A 419 -8.07 -4.25 -0.99
N ASP A 420 -6.84 -3.86 -0.70
CA ASP A 420 -6.31 -2.60 -1.20
C ASP A 420 -5.78 -2.69 -2.62
N GLN A 421 -5.97 -1.61 -3.37
CA GLN A 421 -5.21 -1.29 -4.56
C GLN A 421 -4.68 0.12 -4.42
N THR A 422 -3.35 0.28 -4.44
CA THR A 422 -2.66 1.58 -4.32
C THR A 422 -3.37 2.74 -5.04
N LYS A 423 -3.82 2.55 -6.28
CA LYS A 423 -4.49 3.60 -7.07
C LYS A 423 -5.94 3.89 -6.62
N ASN A 424 -6.66 2.89 -6.11
CA ASN A 424 -8.11 2.95 -5.89
C ASN A 424 -8.53 2.98 -4.40
N GLY A 425 -7.63 2.62 -3.47
CA GLY A 425 -7.94 2.37 -2.07
C GLY A 425 -8.42 0.94 -1.81
N TYR A 426 -9.11 0.71 -0.68
CA TYR A 426 -9.65 -0.62 -0.37
C TYR A 426 -11.01 -0.82 -1.01
N ASN A 427 -11.24 -1.98 -1.61
CA ASN A 427 -12.55 -2.41 -2.05
C ASN A 427 -13.06 -3.57 -1.19
N LEU A 428 -14.37 -3.62 -1.01
CA LEU A 428 -15.04 -4.88 -0.73
C LEU A 428 -15.40 -5.54 -2.06
N ALA A 429 -14.88 -6.74 -2.31
CA ALA A 429 -15.17 -7.52 -3.50
C ALA A 429 -15.93 -8.79 -3.13
N LEU A 430 -16.86 -9.21 -4.00
CA LEU A 430 -17.37 -10.57 -3.97
C LEU A 430 -16.43 -11.44 -4.78
N VAL A 431 -16.23 -12.67 -4.31
CA VAL A 431 -15.28 -13.62 -4.90
C VAL A 431 -16.01 -14.92 -5.17
N VAL A 432 -15.92 -15.38 -6.42
CA VAL A 432 -16.35 -16.71 -6.85
C VAL A 432 -15.11 -17.41 -7.41
N SER A 433 -14.59 -18.40 -6.70
CA SER A 433 -13.37 -19.11 -7.09
C SER A 433 -13.56 -20.62 -7.01
N PRO A 434 -14.20 -21.24 -8.01
CA PRO A 434 -14.25 -22.70 -8.08
C PRO A 434 -12.85 -23.26 -8.31
N ARG A 435 -12.14 -22.63 -9.24
CA ARG A 435 -10.70 -22.77 -9.47
C ARG A 435 -10.13 -21.40 -9.84
N GLN A 436 -8.87 -21.16 -9.54
CA GLN A 436 -8.19 -19.88 -9.80
C GLN A 436 -8.14 -19.49 -11.28
N ASP A 437 -8.11 -20.44 -12.22
CA ASP A 437 -8.11 -20.16 -13.66
C ASP A 437 -9.46 -19.61 -14.17
N ILE A 438 -10.54 -19.86 -13.42
CA ILE A 438 -11.91 -19.43 -13.75
C ILE A 438 -12.55 -18.65 -12.59
N SER A 439 -11.72 -18.06 -11.71
CA SER A 439 -12.21 -17.23 -10.61
C SER A 439 -12.64 -15.85 -11.10
N GLU A 440 -13.59 -15.25 -10.40
CA GLU A 440 -13.99 -13.86 -10.59
C GLU A 440 -13.98 -13.10 -9.25
N GLU A 441 -13.41 -11.90 -9.28
CA GLU A 441 -13.52 -10.89 -8.23
C GLU A 441 -14.34 -9.71 -8.77
N LYS A 442 -15.60 -9.59 -8.34
CA LYS A 442 -16.46 -8.45 -8.72
C LYS A 442 -16.38 -7.39 -7.63
N ARG A 443 -15.79 -6.25 -7.99
CA ARG A 443 -15.58 -5.12 -7.07
C ARG A 443 -16.90 -4.43 -6.73
N GLY A 444 -17.10 -4.19 -5.45
CA GLY A 444 -18.11 -3.29 -4.91
C GLY A 444 -17.49 -1.96 -4.45
N PRO A 445 -18.04 -1.33 -3.40
CA PRO A 445 -17.62 -0.01 -2.94
C PRO A 445 -16.14 0.07 -2.55
N VAL A 446 -15.61 1.30 -2.62
CA VAL A 446 -14.35 1.66 -1.97
C VAL A 446 -14.62 1.99 -0.52
N ILE A 447 -13.95 1.30 0.39
CA ILE A 447 -13.95 1.56 1.83
C ILE A 447 -12.58 2.05 2.28
N ILE A 448 -12.53 2.69 3.44
CA ILE A 448 -11.27 3.08 4.09
C ILE A 448 -11.32 2.55 5.53
N PRO A 449 -10.17 2.29 6.17
CA PRO A 449 -10.18 1.97 7.59
C PRO A 449 -10.57 3.21 8.42
N ASP A 450 -11.87 3.44 8.61
CA ASP A 450 -12.44 4.60 9.28
C ASP A 450 -13.12 4.25 10.60
N ARG A 451 -13.05 2.98 11.01
CA ARG A 451 -13.70 2.46 12.24
C ARG A 451 -15.22 2.62 12.22
N ILE A 452 -15.82 2.81 11.04
CA ILE A 452 -17.27 2.85 10.89
C ILE A 452 -17.77 1.42 10.67
N THR A 453 -18.62 0.97 11.58
CA THR A 453 -19.34 -0.29 11.48
C THR A 453 -20.39 -0.20 10.37
N ARG A 454 -20.45 -1.23 9.54
CA ARG A 454 -21.33 -1.32 8.37
C ARG A 454 -22.05 -2.65 8.36
N GLN A 455 -23.23 -2.68 7.77
CA GLN A 455 -23.98 -3.92 7.60
C GLN A 455 -23.70 -4.51 6.23
N PHE A 456 -23.63 -5.84 6.18
CA PHE A 456 -23.48 -6.54 4.93
C PHE A 456 -24.33 -7.81 4.87
N THR A 457 -24.64 -8.23 3.65
CA THR A 457 -25.23 -9.53 3.35
C THR A 457 -24.58 -10.07 2.11
N PHE A 458 -24.22 -11.35 2.12
CA PHE A 458 -23.80 -12.12 0.98
C PHE A 458 -24.81 -13.23 0.76
N GLU A 459 -25.36 -13.34 -0.44
CA GLU A 459 -26.34 -14.36 -0.79
C GLU A 459 -25.95 -15.02 -2.11
N TYR A 460 -25.95 -16.34 -2.13
CA TYR A 460 -25.82 -17.14 -3.33
C TYR A 460 -27.10 -17.96 -3.53
N ASP A 461 -27.77 -17.68 -4.65
CA ASP A 461 -28.95 -18.43 -5.09
C ASP A 461 -28.56 -19.28 -6.31
N PRO A 462 -28.56 -20.61 -6.20
CA PRO A 462 -28.24 -21.52 -7.30
C PRO A 462 -29.30 -21.51 -8.42
N ALA A 463 -30.53 -21.09 -8.14
CA ALA A 463 -31.63 -21.02 -9.10
C ALA A 463 -31.73 -19.65 -9.80
N ALA A 464 -31.09 -18.61 -9.26
CA ALA A 464 -31.01 -17.30 -9.89
C ALA A 464 -29.93 -17.25 -10.99
N GLY A 465 -30.15 -16.37 -11.97
CA GLY A 465 -29.32 -16.37 -13.18
C GLY A 465 -29.45 -17.68 -13.96
N LYS A 466 -28.55 -17.92 -14.91
CA LYS A 466 -28.55 -19.19 -15.68
C LYS A 466 -27.81 -20.32 -14.95
N PHE A 467 -26.83 -19.98 -14.10
CA PHE A 467 -25.93 -20.95 -13.45
C PHE A 467 -25.68 -20.65 -11.96
N GLY A 468 -26.56 -19.85 -11.35
CA GLY A 468 -26.41 -19.31 -10.00
C GLY A 468 -26.01 -17.83 -10.01
N ARG A 469 -26.43 -17.10 -8.98
CA ARG A 469 -26.10 -15.68 -8.79
C ARG A 469 -25.63 -15.42 -7.37
N VAL A 470 -24.54 -14.67 -7.24
CA VAL A 470 -24.12 -14.04 -5.98
C VAL A 470 -24.62 -12.61 -5.94
N THR A 471 -25.24 -12.20 -4.84
CA THR A 471 -25.66 -10.83 -4.56
C THR A 471 -25.07 -10.39 -3.22
N VAL A 472 -24.44 -9.23 -3.20
CA VAL A 472 -23.92 -8.61 -2.00
C VAL A 472 -24.63 -7.28 -1.77
N GLN A 473 -25.15 -7.11 -0.57
CA GLN A 473 -25.56 -5.82 -0.03
C GLN A 473 -24.48 -5.36 0.95
N PHE A 474 -24.01 -4.12 0.80
CA PHE A 474 -23.07 -3.49 1.72
C PHE A 474 -23.52 -2.06 1.97
N ASP A 475 -23.95 -1.77 3.19
CA ASP A 475 -24.74 -0.58 3.53
C ASP A 475 -25.88 -0.37 2.52
N ASN A 476 -25.79 0.69 1.70
CA ASN A 476 -26.81 1.08 0.72
C ASN A 476 -26.45 0.63 -0.70
N GLU A 477 -25.33 -0.05 -0.90
CA GLU A 477 -24.86 -0.49 -2.21
C GLU A 477 -25.15 -1.97 -2.43
N THR A 478 -25.60 -2.30 -3.64
CA THR A 478 -25.82 -3.68 -4.09
C THR A 478 -24.95 -3.96 -5.29
N PHE A 479 -24.27 -5.11 -5.29
CA PHE A 479 -23.53 -5.59 -6.45
C PHE A 479 -23.64 -7.11 -6.55
N SER A 480 -23.63 -7.63 -7.78
CA SER A 480 -23.89 -9.03 -8.05
C SER A 480 -23.03 -9.59 -9.18
N TYR A 481 -22.96 -10.92 -9.24
CA TYR A 481 -22.30 -11.66 -10.31
C TYR A 481 -23.08 -12.93 -10.64
N ASP A 482 -23.33 -13.13 -11.93
CA ASP A 482 -23.90 -14.38 -12.46
C ASP A 482 -22.77 -15.33 -12.80
N LEU A 483 -22.83 -16.54 -12.26
CA LEU A 483 -21.84 -17.56 -12.56
C LEU A 483 -21.89 -17.94 -14.04
N LYS A 484 -20.73 -18.31 -14.56
CA LYS A 484 -20.57 -18.93 -15.88
C LYS A 484 -20.79 -20.44 -15.79
N GLU A 485 -21.06 -21.06 -16.93
CA GLU A 485 -21.33 -22.51 -17.01
C GLU A 485 -20.15 -23.33 -16.47
N GLU A 486 -18.94 -22.98 -16.88
CA GLU A 486 -17.71 -23.62 -16.46
C GLU A 486 -17.44 -23.49 -14.95
N GLN A 487 -17.88 -22.38 -14.33
CA GLN A 487 -17.77 -22.17 -12.89
C GLN A 487 -18.72 -23.07 -12.13
N ARG A 488 -19.99 -23.15 -12.57
CA ARG A 488 -20.99 -24.02 -11.93
C ARG A 488 -20.62 -25.50 -12.04
N LYS A 489 -20.13 -25.93 -13.21
CA LYS A 489 -19.75 -27.34 -13.46
C LYS A 489 -18.40 -27.74 -12.89
N ALA A 490 -17.65 -26.83 -12.26
CA ALA A 490 -16.33 -27.14 -11.70
C ALA A 490 -16.38 -28.10 -10.49
N GLY A 491 -17.55 -28.30 -9.88
CA GLY A 491 -17.73 -29.27 -8.80
C GLY A 491 -17.16 -28.80 -7.45
N SER A 492 -17.25 -27.50 -7.16
CA SER A 492 -16.75 -26.96 -5.90
C SER A 492 -17.41 -27.57 -4.68
N LYS A 493 -16.58 -27.82 -3.68
CA LYS A 493 -16.97 -28.33 -2.37
C LYS A 493 -16.45 -27.39 -1.30
N PHE A 494 -17.30 -27.04 -0.35
CA PHE A 494 -16.97 -26.19 0.79
C PHE A 494 -17.20 -26.98 2.07
N ASN A 495 -16.27 -26.87 3.03
CA ASN A 495 -16.40 -27.53 4.33
C ASN A 495 -16.11 -26.63 5.52
N ARG A 496 -15.78 -25.36 5.28
CA ARG A 496 -15.57 -24.35 6.30
C ARG A 496 -16.29 -23.06 5.95
N PHE A 497 -16.70 -22.34 6.97
CA PHE A 497 -17.10 -20.94 6.90
C PHE A 497 -16.30 -20.12 7.90
N GLY A 498 -15.66 -19.05 7.46
CA GLY A 498 -14.94 -18.16 8.38
C GLY A 498 -13.88 -17.29 7.72
N LEU A 499 -12.90 -16.88 8.53
CA LEU A 499 -11.85 -15.92 8.19
C LEU A 499 -10.65 -16.63 7.56
N VAL A 500 -10.12 -16.08 6.47
CA VAL A 500 -9.06 -16.69 5.68
C VAL A 500 -8.05 -15.64 5.24
N ASN A 501 -6.75 -15.92 5.41
CA ASN A 501 -5.70 -15.06 4.86
C ASN A 501 -5.45 -15.39 3.36
N PRO A 502 -5.18 -14.38 2.50
CA PRO A 502 -4.83 -14.62 1.10
C PRO A 502 -3.41 -15.21 0.98
N ARG A 503 -3.18 -16.14 0.05
CA ARG A 503 -1.82 -16.61 -0.29
C ARG A 503 -1.22 -15.77 -1.42
N LYS A 504 -1.10 -14.48 -1.15
CA LYS A 504 -0.52 -13.48 -2.05
C LYS A 504 0.19 -12.44 -1.21
N GLY A 505 1.45 -12.18 -1.53
CA GLY A 505 2.27 -11.17 -0.88
C GLY A 505 1.53 -9.83 -0.79
N GLY A 506 1.64 -9.20 0.37
CA GLY A 506 0.91 -7.97 0.68
C GLY A 506 1.30 -7.44 2.05
N LYS A 507 0.50 -6.51 2.57
CA LYS A 507 0.68 -5.98 3.93
C LYS A 507 -0.51 -6.36 4.80
N TYR A 508 -0.66 -5.71 5.95
CA TYR A 508 -1.70 -6.04 6.90
C TYR A 508 -3.00 -5.29 6.68
N VAL A 509 -4.10 -5.90 7.11
CA VAL A 509 -5.38 -5.24 7.39
C VAL A 509 -5.93 -5.75 8.70
N ASP A 510 -6.59 -4.87 9.44
CA ASP A 510 -7.29 -5.21 10.66
C ASP A 510 -8.78 -5.09 10.37
N VAL A 511 -9.50 -6.22 10.28
CA VAL A 511 -10.93 -6.24 9.97
C VAL A 511 -11.65 -7.11 10.99
N TYR A 512 -12.80 -6.66 11.46
CA TYR A 512 -13.61 -7.33 12.47
C TYR A 512 -15.05 -7.51 11.99
N PHE A 513 -15.67 -8.58 12.47
CA PHE A 513 -17.02 -9.01 12.14
C PHE A 513 -17.76 -9.44 13.40
N ASP A 514 -19.04 -9.08 13.47
CA ASP A 514 -19.91 -9.45 14.58
C ASP A 514 -21.34 -9.73 14.09
N ASP A 515 -22.17 -10.33 14.95
CA ASP A 515 -23.56 -10.69 14.68
C ASP A 515 -23.72 -11.52 13.39
N ILE A 516 -22.87 -12.55 13.22
CA ILE A 516 -22.86 -13.36 12.00
C ILE A 516 -24.03 -14.33 12.01
N THR A 517 -24.83 -14.33 10.94
CA THR A 517 -25.98 -15.24 10.72
C THR A 517 -25.94 -15.90 9.37
#